data_AF-A0A3D1M5Y3-F1
#
_entry.id   AF-A0A3D1M5Y3-F1
#
_cell.length_a   1.000
_cell.length_b   1.000
_cell.length_c   1.000
_cell.angle_alpha   90.00
_cell.angle_beta   90.00
_cell.angle_gamma   90.00
#
_symmetry.space_group_name_H-M   'P 1'
#
loop_
_entity.id
_entity.type
_entity.pdbx_description
1 polymer ?
#
loop_
_entity_poly.entity_id
_entity_poly.type
_entity_poly.pdbx_seq_one_letter_code
_entity_poly.pdbx_strand_id
1 'polypeptide(L)'
;MGIDWQLLIRTAVILGTTFLTVYFVRRFFRGLNKRTQKQSLYNKFFQSILTAGITIIGVYSALGSFEIAKEISTTVLQSSALLIAVATFAAQQTLGNVISGFSLSSSKPCDIGQKIQIKNGGTVIAEGIVRDMTVRHVVIEQADGQTCIIPNSVVDSSVIINMSNPDTVATFVQVEVDYATDIEKARKIITEILKTEPLVVEAEKTTVLVSALTANGMLLKFAVYTRDIMESYLACSNVRQRIVSEFDKAEILIPYNTVTIDAQDAIVQSTQMQMAMNEAQEQKAPPENPVEGFEKDHYLARPEEKPEPGKEAQ
;
A
#
# COMPACT_ATOMS: atom_id res chain seq x y z
N MET A 1 74.14 7.53 -28.92
CA MET A 1 72.68 7.45 -28.78
C MET A 1 72.06 8.27 -29.90
N GLY A 2 71.63 7.62 -30.98
CA GLY A 2 70.84 8.31 -32.01
C GLY A 2 69.45 8.59 -31.45
N ILE A 3 68.97 9.82 -31.61
CA ILE A 3 67.59 10.16 -31.26
C ILE A 3 66.68 9.41 -32.24
N ASP A 4 65.78 8.58 -31.72
CA ASP A 4 64.77 7.93 -32.54
C ASP A 4 63.72 8.97 -32.97
N TRP A 5 63.95 9.55 -34.16
CA TRP A 5 63.07 10.55 -34.75
C TRP A 5 61.65 10.05 -34.97
N GLN A 6 61.44 8.74 -35.18
CA GLN A 6 60.09 8.19 -35.35
C GLN A 6 59.32 8.23 -34.04
N LEU A 7 59.99 7.96 -32.92
CA LEU A 7 59.41 8.06 -31.58
C LEU A 7 58.93 9.48 -31.29
N LEU A 8 59.78 10.48 -31.59
CA LEU A 8 59.45 11.89 -31.36
C LEU A 8 58.29 12.37 -32.22
N ILE A 9 58.25 11.97 -33.49
CA ILE A 9 57.15 12.32 -34.40
C ILE A 9 55.83 11.72 -33.91
N ARG A 10 55.81 10.46 -33.49
CA ARG A 10 54.60 9.79 -32.97
C ARG A 10 54.07 10.50 -31.72
N THR A 11 54.93 10.78 -30.75
CA THR A 11 54.54 11.49 -29.52
C THR A 11 54.04 12.89 -29.81
N ALA A 12 54.70 13.63 -30.71
CA ALA A 12 54.27 14.97 -31.12
C ALA A 12 52.89 14.97 -31.79
N VAL A 13 52.59 13.97 -32.64
CA VAL A 13 51.27 13.79 -33.26
C VAL A 13 50.19 13.48 -32.22
N ILE A 14 50.48 12.63 -31.23
CA ILE A 14 49.53 12.29 -30.15
C ILE A 14 49.21 13.52 -29.28
N LEU A 15 50.24 14.29 -28.90
CA LEU A 15 50.04 15.51 -28.12
C LEU A 15 49.29 16.57 -28.94
N GLY A 16 49.62 16.71 -30.23
CA GLY A 16 48.94 17.63 -31.15
C GLY A 16 47.46 17.30 -31.33
N THR A 17 47.12 16.03 -31.55
CA THR A 17 45.71 15.58 -31.67
C THR A 17 44.94 15.72 -30.36
N THR A 18 45.57 15.41 -29.22
CA THR A 18 44.98 15.61 -27.89
C THR A 18 44.69 17.09 -27.63
N PHE A 19 45.67 17.96 -27.88
CA PHE A 19 45.53 19.41 -27.70
C PHE A 19 44.44 19.98 -28.60
N LEU A 20 44.39 19.56 -29.87
CA LEU A 20 43.37 19.97 -30.82
C LEU A 20 41.98 19.55 -30.35
N THR A 21 41.83 18.31 -29.87
CA THR A 21 40.56 17.80 -29.35
C THR A 21 40.11 18.59 -28.12
N VAL A 22 41.00 18.85 -27.16
CA VAL A 22 40.71 19.68 -25.98
C VAL A 22 40.33 21.11 -26.39
N TYR A 23 41.02 21.68 -27.37
CA TYR A 23 40.70 23.01 -27.91
C TYR A 23 39.29 23.03 -28.50
N PHE A 24 38.94 22.05 -29.35
CA PHE A 24 37.60 21.95 -29.94
C PHE A 24 36.50 21.80 -28.88
N VAL A 25 36.69 20.92 -27.89
CA VAL A 25 35.75 20.76 -26.77
C VAL A 25 35.57 22.08 -26.03
N ARG A 26 36.66 22.75 -25.62
CA ARG A 26 36.58 24.04 -24.91
C ARG A 26 35.91 25.12 -25.76
N ARG A 27 36.16 25.15 -27.08
CA ARG A 27 35.55 26.08 -28.04
C ARG A 27 34.04 25.83 -28.17
N PHE A 28 33.63 24.57 -28.26
CA PHE A 28 32.22 24.16 -28.34
C PHE A 28 31.43 24.55 -27.09
N PHE A 29 31.94 24.22 -25.90
CA PHE A 29 31.29 24.59 -24.64
C PHE A 29 31.24 26.10 -24.43
N ARG A 30 32.28 26.85 -24.84
CA ARG A 30 32.24 28.32 -24.86
C ARG A 30 31.17 28.88 -25.80
N GLY A 31 30.90 28.22 -26.92
CA GLY A 31 29.83 28.60 -27.86
C GLY A 31 28.44 28.39 -27.26
N LEU A 32 28.20 27.21 -26.66
CA LEU A 32 26.95 26.90 -25.97
C LEU A 32 26.66 27.87 -24.81
N ASN A 33 27.65 28.12 -23.95
CA ASN A 33 27.50 29.01 -22.79
C ASN A 33 27.24 30.49 -23.16
N LYS A 34 27.55 30.93 -24.38
CA LYS A 34 27.21 32.29 -24.84
C LYS A 34 25.76 32.43 -25.27
N ARG A 35 25.12 31.32 -25.69
CA ARG A 35 23.76 31.30 -26.21
C ARG A 35 22.72 31.18 -25.09
N THR A 36 23.09 30.55 -23.98
CA THR A 36 22.31 30.47 -22.75
C THR A 36 22.89 31.44 -21.71
N GLN A 37 22.23 32.59 -21.49
CA GLN A 37 22.59 33.62 -20.50
C GLN A 37 22.85 33.10 -19.07
N LYS A 38 22.43 31.88 -18.74
CA LYS A 38 22.80 31.20 -17.50
C LYS A 38 24.03 30.33 -17.74
N GLN A 39 25.14 30.67 -17.08
CA GLN A 39 26.25 29.75 -16.89
C GLN A 39 25.78 28.61 -16.00
N SER A 40 25.12 27.63 -16.62
CA SER A 40 24.75 26.37 -15.98
C SER A 40 26.01 25.79 -15.36
N LEU A 41 26.05 25.74 -14.03
CA LEU A 41 27.13 25.15 -13.26
C LEU A 41 27.45 23.73 -13.79
N TYR A 42 26.44 23.01 -14.27
CA TYR A 42 26.55 21.72 -14.92
C TYR A 42 27.42 21.74 -16.19
N ASN A 43 27.29 22.76 -17.06
CA ASN A 43 28.08 22.83 -18.29
C ASN A 43 29.57 22.99 -18.00
N LYS A 44 29.92 23.79 -16.97
CA LYS A 44 31.30 23.95 -16.53
C LYS A 44 31.86 22.66 -15.92
N PHE A 45 31.08 22.00 -15.06
CA PHE A 45 31.47 20.72 -14.47
C PHE A 45 31.68 19.66 -15.56
N PHE A 46 30.75 19.53 -16.50
CA PHE A 46 30.84 18.56 -17.58
C PHE A 46 32.01 18.83 -18.55
N GLN A 47 32.23 20.10 -18.90
CA GLN A 47 33.41 20.51 -19.66
C GLN A 47 34.72 20.16 -18.92
N SER A 48 34.77 20.40 -17.61
CA SER A 48 35.95 20.10 -16.80
C SER A 48 36.24 18.60 -16.78
N ILE A 49 35.23 17.76 -16.54
CA ILE A 49 35.36 16.30 -16.53
C ILE A 49 35.80 15.78 -17.90
N LEU A 50 35.15 16.23 -18.99
CA LEU A 50 35.52 15.82 -20.36
C LEU A 50 36.96 16.23 -20.71
N THR A 51 37.34 17.47 -20.43
CA THR A 51 38.70 17.94 -20.74
C THR A 51 39.76 17.25 -19.90
N ALA A 52 39.48 16.97 -18.61
CA ALA A 52 40.36 16.18 -17.77
C ALA A 52 40.53 14.75 -18.31
N GLY A 53 39.42 14.07 -18.65
CA GLY A 53 39.45 12.70 -19.19
C GLY A 53 40.23 12.60 -20.50
N ILE A 54 39.97 13.49 -21.47
CA ILE A 54 40.71 13.53 -22.74
C ILE A 54 42.20 13.78 -22.51
N THR A 55 42.54 14.67 -21.56
CA THR A 55 43.94 14.97 -21.23
C THR A 55 44.63 13.76 -20.60
N ILE A 56 43.98 13.06 -19.67
CA ILE A 56 44.52 11.84 -19.04
C ILE A 56 44.79 10.76 -20.09
N ILE A 57 43.82 10.52 -21.00
CA ILE A 57 43.97 9.54 -22.08
C ILE A 57 45.12 9.93 -23.02
N GLY A 58 45.17 11.20 -23.44
CA GLY A 58 46.23 11.68 -24.33
C GLY A 58 47.62 11.60 -23.71
N VAL A 59 47.76 11.93 -22.42
CA VAL A 59 49.02 11.77 -21.67
C VAL A 59 49.39 10.30 -21.55
N TYR A 60 48.45 9.42 -21.22
CA TYR A 60 48.69 7.98 -21.18
C TYR A 60 49.16 7.43 -22.53
N SER A 61 48.50 7.80 -23.63
CA SER A 61 48.90 7.40 -24.99
C SER A 61 50.29 7.94 -25.37
N ALA A 62 50.64 9.16 -24.95
CA ALA A 62 51.96 9.74 -25.19
C ALA A 62 53.06 9.01 -24.38
N LEU A 63 52.80 8.68 -23.11
CA LEU A 63 53.74 7.94 -22.26
C LEU A 63 53.97 6.51 -22.79
N GLY A 64 52.93 5.87 -23.33
CA GLY A 64 53.05 4.54 -23.94
C GLY A 64 53.95 4.48 -25.19
N SER A 65 54.36 5.64 -25.73
CA SER A 65 55.32 5.70 -26.83
C SER A 65 56.75 5.41 -26.38
N PHE A 66 57.09 5.59 -25.09
CA PHE A 66 58.42 5.30 -24.55
C PHE A 66 58.43 3.97 -23.82
N GLU A 67 59.38 3.08 -24.12
CA GLU A 67 59.39 1.71 -23.60
C GLU A 67 59.52 1.64 -22.06
N ILE A 68 60.38 2.48 -21.48
CA ILE A 68 60.55 2.62 -20.02
C ILE A 68 59.28 3.22 -19.37
N ALA A 69 58.68 4.23 -20.01
CA ALA A 69 57.49 4.87 -19.45
C ALA A 69 56.23 4.00 -19.63
N LYS A 70 56.21 3.11 -20.62
CA LYS A 70 55.13 2.16 -20.89
C LYS A 70 54.94 1.23 -19.69
N GLU A 71 56.01 0.59 -19.20
CA GLU A 71 55.94 -0.33 -18.05
C GLU A 71 55.46 0.37 -16.77
N ILE A 72 55.94 1.59 -16.53
CA ILE A 72 55.51 2.43 -15.40
C ILE A 72 54.02 2.80 -15.56
N SER A 73 53.61 3.26 -16.74
CA SER A 73 52.22 3.68 -17.01
C SER A 73 51.23 2.52 -16.90
N THR A 74 51.60 1.31 -17.34
CA THR A 74 50.76 0.12 -17.21
C THR A 74 50.61 -0.31 -15.77
N THR A 75 51.70 -0.25 -14.98
CA THR A 75 51.68 -0.56 -13.55
C THR A 75 50.80 0.43 -12.79
N VAL A 76 50.94 1.72 -13.09
CA VAL A 76 50.08 2.77 -12.51
C VAL A 76 48.62 2.53 -12.88
N LEU A 77 48.31 2.23 -14.13
CA LEU A 77 46.92 1.97 -14.57
C LEU A 77 46.33 0.73 -13.88
N GLN A 78 47.10 -0.35 -13.76
CA GLN A 78 46.69 -1.55 -13.03
C GLN A 78 46.44 -1.27 -11.54
N SER A 79 47.33 -0.51 -10.90
CA SER A 79 47.17 -0.13 -9.49
C SER A 79 46.04 0.90 -9.26
N SER A 80 45.64 1.64 -10.30
CA SER A 80 44.54 2.61 -10.23
C SER A 80 43.15 1.98 -10.16
N ALA A 81 43.03 0.66 -10.27
CA ALA A 81 41.75 -0.06 -10.22
C ALA A 81 40.93 0.30 -8.97
N LEU A 82 41.57 0.41 -7.80
CA LEU A 82 40.89 0.78 -6.56
C LEU A 82 40.33 2.21 -6.61
N LEU A 83 41.11 3.16 -7.14
CA LEU A 83 40.68 4.56 -7.29
C LEU A 83 39.49 4.67 -8.25
N ILE A 84 39.52 3.94 -9.37
CA ILE A 84 38.43 3.88 -10.34
C ILE A 84 37.19 3.26 -9.69
N ALA A 85 37.34 2.18 -8.92
CA ALA A 85 36.23 1.54 -8.22
C ALA A 85 35.57 2.52 -7.24
N VAL A 86 36.36 3.18 -6.38
CA VAL A 86 35.84 4.19 -5.42
C VAL A 86 35.13 5.34 -6.13
N ALA A 87 35.72 5.87 -7.20
CA ALA A 87 35.08 6.93 -8.00
C ALA A 87 33.76 6.46 -8.63
N THR A 88 33.71 5.21 -9.11
CA THR A 88 32.50 4.62 -9.70
C THR A 88 31.41 4.41 -8.66
N PHE A 89 31.76 3.88 -7.48
CA PHE A 89 30.82 3.73 -6.36
C PHE A 89 30.26 5.09 -5.91
N ALA A 90 31.11 6.12 -5.80
CA ALA A 90 30.66 7.47 -5.48
C ALA A 90 29.71 8.05 -6.55
N ALA A 91 29.93 7.71 -7.83
CA ALA A 91 29.10 8.17 -8.95
C ALA A 91 27.86 7.30 -9.20
N GLN A 92 27.77 6.10 -8.60
CA GLN A 92 26.78 5.08 -8.91
C GLN A 92 25.35 5.61 -8.86
N GLN A 93 24.99 6.31 -7.76
CA GLN A 93 23.64 6.85 -7.60
C GLN A 93 23.32 7.91 -8.65
N THR A 94 24.27 8.78 -8.97
CA THR A 94 24.05 9.86 -9.94
C THR A 94 23.87 9.29 -11.35
N LEU A 95 24.69 8.30 -11.72
CA LEU A 95 24.56 7.60 -13.00
C LEU A 95 23.23 6.83 -13.08
N GLY A 96 22.84 6.14 -12.01
CA GLY A 96 21.55 5.47 -11.90
C GLY A 96 20.39 6.42 -12.16
N ASN A 97 20.37 7.59 -11.50
CA ASN A 97 19.32 8.59 -11.69
C ASN A 97 19.21 9.10 -13.13
N VAL A 98 20.34 9.25 -13.84
CA VAL A 98 20.35 9.67 -15.25
C VAL A 98 19.79 8.57 -16.15
N ILE A 99 20.18 7.32 -15.93
CA ILE A 99 19.68 6.16 -16.69
C ILE A 99 18.18 5.97 -16.46
N SER A 100 17.71 6.06 -15.21
CA SER A 100 16.29 5.99 -14.87
C SER A 100 15.48 7.10 -15.56
N GLY A 101 15.99 8.34 -15.57
CA GLY A 101 15.34 9.43 -16.28
C GLY A 101 15.21 9.18 -17.78
N PHE A 102 16.25 8.61 -18.42
CA PHE A 102 16.21 8.22 -19.83
C PHE A 102 15.26 7.04 -20.08
N SER A 103 15.31 6.01 -19.23
CA SER A 103 14.44 4.82 -19.27
C SER A 103 12.97 5.22 -19.21
N LEU A 104 12.58 6.03 -18.23
CA LEU A 104 11.23 6.56 -18.08
C LEU A 104 10.79 7.37 -19.30
N SER A 105 11.66 8.25 -19.81
CA SER A 105 11.35 9.04 -21.00
C SER A 105 11.18 8.20 -22.27
N SER A 106 11.89 7.07 -22.38
CA SER A 106 11.84 6.19 -23.56
C SER A 106 10.70 5.18 -23.49
N SER A 107 10.46 4.60 -22.32
CA SER A 107 9.44 3.56 -22.09
C SER A 107 8.04 4.14 -21.86
N LYS A 108 7.96 5.39 -21.38
CA LYS A 108 6.70 6.12 -21.10
C LYS A 108 5.65 5.25 -20.39
N PRO A 109 5.94 4.71 -19.18
CA PRO A 109 4.98 3.88 -18.46
C PRO A 109 3.75 4.68 -18.00
N CYS A 110 3.84 6.01 -17.96
CA CYS A 110 2.75 6.93 -17.77
C CYS A 110 2.98 8.20 -18.60
N ASP A 111 1.89 8.85 -18.99
CA ASP A 111 1.90 10.12 -19.71
C ASP A 111 1.28 11.24 -18.87
N ILE A 112 1.64 12.48 -19.23
CA ILE A 112 1.06 13.69 -18.63
C ILE A 112 -0.47 13.66 -18.82
N GLY A 113 -1.19 13.93 -17.73
CA GLY A 113 -2.65 13.91 -17.67
C GLY A 113 -3.25 12.58 -17.20
N GLN A 114 -2.44 11.54 -17.01
CA GLN A 114 -2.93 10.25 -16.49
C GLN A 114 -2.94 10.23 -14.96
N LYS A 115 -3.99 9.63 -14.37
CA LYS A 115 -4.09 9.32 -12.95
C LYS A 115 -3.29 8.04 -12.67
N ILE A 116 -2.29 8.15 -11.80
CA ILE A 116 -1.40 7.05 -11.42
C ILE A 116 -1.30 6.92 -9.90
N GLN A 117 -0.94 5.72 -9.44
CA GLN A 117 -0.57 5.44 -8.06
C GLN A 117 0.82 4.79 -8.07
N ILE A 118 1.74 5.35 -7.28
CA ILE A 118 3.11 4.87 -7.18
C ILE A 118 3.29 4.16 -5.84
N LYS A 119 3.73 2.91 -5.89
CA LYS A 119 4.01 2.08 -4.72
C LYS A 119 5.48 1.71 -4.64
N ASN A 120 6.08 1.91 -3.48
CA ASN A 120 7.44 1.50 -3.18
C ASN A 120 7.46 0.70 -1.88
N GLY A 121 8.07 -0.49 -1.88
CA GLY A 121 8.10 -1.37 -0.70
C GLY A 121 6.73 -1.78 -0.15
N GLY A 122 5.68 -1.77 -0.99
CA GLY A 122 4.30 -2.07 -0.59
C GLY A 122 3.48 -0.88 -0.07
N THR A 123 4.12 0.27 0.18
CA THR A 123 3.44 1.50 0.61
C THR A 123 3.15 2.43 -0.57
N VAL A 124 1.99 3.07 -0.59
CA VAL A 124 1.67 4.12 -1.55
C VAL A 124 2.44 5.38 -1.16
N ILE A 125 3.36 5.79 -2.02
CA ILE A 125 4.18 7.00 -1.80
C ILE A 125 3.57 8.23 -2.45
N ALA A 126 2.78 8.05 -3.52
CA ALA A 126 2.05 9.10 -4.19
C ALA A 126 0.88 8.55 -5.00
N GLU A 127 -0.20 9.33 -5.07
CA GLU A 127 -1.37 9.03 -5.88
C GLU A 127 -1.96 10.34 -6.42
N GLY A 128 -2.25 10.40 -7.72
CA GLY A 128 -2.78 11.62 -8.34
C GLY A 128 -2.61 11.66 -9.85
N ILE A 129 -2.79 12.84 -10.44
CA ILE A 129 -2.67 13.07 -11.88
C ILE A 129 -1.25 13.54 -12.21
N VAL A 130 -0.61 12.95 -13.22
CA VAL A 130 0.70 13.39 -13.69
C VAL A 130 0.57 14.77 -14.33
N ARG A 131 1.18 15.78 -13.70
CA ARG A 131 1.12 17.17 -14.15
C ARG A 131 2.26 17.54 -15.09
N ASP A 132 3.47 17.07 -14.76
CA ASP A 132 4.68 17.34 -15.54
C ASP A 132 5.71 16.23 -15.35
N MET A 133 6.59 16.06 -16.34
CA MET A 133 7.67 15.07 -16.34
C MET A 133 8.94 15.70 -16.87
N THR A 134 9.97 15.74 -16.03
CA THR A 134 11.29 16.26 -16.39
C THR A 134 12.33 15.15 -16.43
N VAL A 135 13.55 15.48 -16.84
CA VAL A 135 14.69 14.53 -16.84
C VAL A 135 15.06 14.07 -15.42
N ARG A 136 14.61 14.76 -14.37
CA ARG A 136 15.00 14.48 -12.97
C ARG A 136 13.88 14.00 -12.07
N HIS A 137 12.65 14.41 -12.34
CA HIS A 137 11.52 14.14 -11.48
C HIS A 137 10.20 14.14 -12.25
N VAL A 138 9.21 13.45 -11.67
CA VAL A 138 7.81 13.48 -12.05
C VAL A 138 7.05 14.33 -11.04
N VAL A 139 6.12 15.14 -11.53
CA VAL A 139 5.25 16.00 -10.73
C VAL A 139 3.84 15.42 -10.76
N ILE A 140 3.30 15.09 -9.60
CA ILE A 140 1.96 14.49 -9.44
C ILE A 140 1.10 15.43 -8.61
N GLU A 141 -0.05 15.81 -9.15
CA GLU A 141 -1.08 16.59 -8.47
C GLU A 141 -2.05 15.65 -7.73
N GLN A 142 -2.12 15.78 -6.42
CA GLN A 142 -2.95 14.96 -5.54
C GLN A 142 -4.38 15.53 -5.44
N ALA A 143 -5.33 14.69 -5.01
CA ALA A 143 -6.76 15.07 -4.95
C ALA A 143 -7.06 16.21 -3.94
N ASP A 144 -6.19 16.40 -2.96
CA ASP A 144 -6.27 17.49 -1.97
C ASP A 144 -5.61 18.80 -2.46
N GLY A 145 -5.15 18.83 -3.72
CA GLY A 145 -4.47 19.97 -4.34
C GLY A 145 -2.98 20.07 -4.05
N GLN A 146 -2.39 19.13 -3.30
CA GLN A 146 -0.95 19.10 -3.08
C GLN A 146 -0.20 18.62 -4.33
N THR A 147 1.04 19.07 -4.49
CA THR A 147 1.92 18.62 -5.58
C THR A 147 3.06 17.78 -5.02
N CYS A 148 3.11 16.52 -5.39
CA CYS A 148 4.17 15.59 -5.05
C CYS A 148 5.26 15.58 -6.14
N ILE A 149 6.51 15.85 -5.76
CA ILE A 149 7.66 15.85 -6.67
C ILE A 149 8.52 14.63 -6.36
N ILE A 150 8.59 13.69 -7.30
CA ILE A 150 9.22 12.39 -7.08
C ILE A 150 10.41 12.24 -8.03
N PRO A 151 11.63 11.96 -7.51
CA PRO A 151 12.78 11.72 -8.36
C PRO A 151 12.55 10.55 -9.32
N ASN A 152 13.03 10.67 -10.56
CA ASN A 152 12.86 9.63 -11.59
C ASN A 152 13.43 8.28 -11.16
N SER A 153 14.53 8.26 -10.40
CA SER A 153 15.09 7.02 -9.86
C SER A 153 14.15 6.28 -8.91
N VAL A 154 13.36 7.03 -8.12
CA VAL A 154 12.37 6.45 -7.22
C VAL A 154 11.20 5.92 -8.03
N VAL A 155 10.74 6.67 -9.04
CA VAL A 155 9.64 6.25 -9.92
C VAL A 155 10.01 4.97 -10.69
N ASP A 156 11.21 4.91 -11.27
CA ASP A 156 11.74 3.78 -12.04
C ASP A 156 11.90 2.51 -11.20
N SER A 157 12.27 2.66 -9.91
CA SER A 157 12.34 1.53 -8.97
C SER A 157 11.00 1.19 -8.30
N SER A 158 9.91 1.90 -8.62
CA SER A 158 8.60 1.74 -7.99
C SER A 158 7.61 1.02 -8.91
N VAL A 159 6.56 0.44 -8.32
CA VAL A 159 5.42 -0.07 -9.07
C VAL A 159 4.51 1.11 -9.43
N ILE A 160 4.27 1.31 -10.73
CA ILE A 160 3.35 2.33 -11.24
C ILE A 160 2.04 1.63 -11.61
N ILE A 161 0.94 2.02 -10.94
CA ILE A 161 -0.41 1.56 -11.25
C ILE A 161 -1.09 2.68 -12.03
N ASN A 162 -1.31 2.45 -13.32
CA ASN A 162 -2.06 3.39 -14.15
C ASN A 162 -3.56 3.18 -13.94
N MET A 163 -4.24 4.22 -13.46
CA MET A 163 -5.68 4.22 -13.21
C MET A 163 -6.48 4.99 -14.27
N SER A 164 -5.81 5.61 -15.24
CA SER A 164 -6.43 6.29 -16.38
C SER A 164 -6.74 5.38 -17.56
N ASN A 165 -6.32 4.11 -17.51
CA ASN A 165 -6.25 3.25 -18.69
C ASN A 165 -7.11 1.96 -18.61
N PRO A 166 -8.35 2.06 -18.17
CA PRO A 166 -9.40 1.29 -18.83
C PRO A 166 -10.53 2.22 -19.32
N ASP A 167 -11.14 1.88 -20.46
CA ASP A 167 -12.38 2.52 -20.96
C ASP A 167 -13.50 2.57 -19.89
N THR A 168 -13.37 1.73 -18.86
CA THR A 168 -14.25 1.64 -17.70
C THR A 168 -13.47 1.30 -16.41
N VAL A 169 -13.74 2.00 -15.31
CA VAL A 169 -13.23 1.69 -13.96
C VAL A 169 -14.15 0.68 -13.27
N ALA A 170 -13.59 -0.47 -12.86
CA ALA A 170 -14.31 -1.49 -12.10
C ALA A 170 -14.06 -1.35 -10.58
N THR A 171 -15.11 -1.13 -9.80
CA THR A 171 -15.05 -1.09 -8.33
C THR A 171 -15.85 -2.22 -7.73
N PHE A 172 -15.26 -2.98 -6.81
CA PHE A 172 -15.97 -4.07 -6.16
C PHE A 172 -16.84 -3.55 -5.01
N VAL A 173 -18.10 -3.96 -5.01
CA VAL A 173 -19.05 -3.75 -3.92
C VAL A 173 -19.36 -5.11 -3.29
N GLN A 174 -19.53 -5.10 -1.97
CA GLN A 174 -19.88 -6.28 -1.19
C GLN A 174 -21.13 -5.98 -0.36
N VAL A 175 -22.03 -6.95 -0.30
CA VAL A 175 -23.20 -6.94 0.58
C VAL A 175 -23.38 -8.33 1.18
N GLU A 176 -23.66 -8.39 2.48
CA GLU A 176 -23.92 -9.63 3.18
C GLU A 176 -25.43 -9.91 3.19
N VAL A 177 -25.82 -11.16 2.98
CA VAL A 177 -27.21 -11.61 3.05
C VAL A 177 -27.31 -12.82 3.96
N ASP A 178 -28.46 -13.00 4.62
CA ASP A 178 -28.68 -14.14 5.52
C ASP A 178 -28.58 -15.49 4.79
N TYR A 179 -28.20 -16.56 5.51
CA TYR A 179 -28.09 -17.92 4.95
C TYR A 179 -29.39 -18.48 4.38
N ALA A 180 -30.55 -18.04 4.87
CA ALA A 180 -31.86 -18.43 4.36
C ALA A 180 -32.27 -17.69 3.07
N THR A 181 -31.48 -16.72 2.62
CA THR A 181 -31.80 -15.90 1.44
C THR A 181 -31.73 -16.73 0.15
N ASP A 182 -32.74 -16.57 -0.72
CA ASP A 182 -32.66 -17.02 -2.12
C ASP A 182 -31.63 -16.18 -2.89
N ILE A 183 -30.46 -16.77 -3.12
CA ILE A 183 -29.34 -16.13 -3.80
C ILE A 183 -29.71 -15.71 -5.22
N GLU A 184 -30.51 -16.50 -5.95
CA GLU A 184 -30.92 -16.15 -7.32
C GLU A 184 -31.83 -14.93 -7.34
N LYS A 185 -32.71 -14.79 -6.34
CA LYS A 185 -33.52 -13.59 -6.15
C LYS A 185 -32.64 -12.37 -5.86
N ALA A 186 -31.69 -12.49 -4.92
CA ALA A 186 -30.76 -11.42 -4.59
C ALA A 186 -29.91 -10.99 -5.80
N ARG A 187 -29.39 -11.95 -6.57
CA ARG A 187 -28.63 -11.72 -7.82
C ARG A 187 -29.44 -10.92 -8.84
N LYS A 188 -30.71 -11.31 -9.07
CA LYS A 188 -31.60 -10.61 -10.01
C LYS A 188 -31.82 -9.16 -9.62
N ILE A 189 -32.09 -8.90 -8.34
CA ILE A 189 -32.31 -7.54 -7.82
C ILE A 189 -31.05 -6.69 -8.00
N ILE A 190 -29.88 -7.19 -7.58
CA ILE A 190 -28.61 -6.46 -7.76
C ILE A 190 -28.36 -6.17 -9.24
N THR A 191 -28.57 -7.16 -10.11
CA THR A 191 -28.36 -7.00 -11.56
C THR A 191 -29.29 -5.93 -12.15
N GLU A 192 -30.55 -5.87 -11.71
CA GLU A 192 -31.51 -4.87 -12.16
C GLU A 192 -31.14 -3.46 -11.67
N ILE A 193 -30.68 -3.34 -10.42
CA ILE A 193 -30.17 -2.08 -9.87
C ILE A 193 -29.00 -1.56 -10.72
N LEU A 194 -28.05 -2.44 -11.05
CA LEU A 194 -26.88 -2.06 -11.88
C LEU A 194 -27.29 -1.62 -13.29
N LYS A 195 -28.26 -2.30 -13.92
CA LYS A 195 -28.76 -1.94 -15.25
C LYS A 195 -29.50 -0.60 -15.31
N THR A 196 -30.12 -0.21 -14.20
CA THR A 196 -30.94 0.99 -14.12
C THR A 196 -30.17 2.20 -13.58
N GLU A 197 -28.96 2.00 -13.05
CA GLU A 197 -28.12 3.10 -12.54
C GLU A 197 -27.41 3.83 -13.69
N PRO A 198 -27.66 5.13 -13.91
CA PRO A 198 -27.15 5.85 -15.09
C PRO A 198 -25.62 5.97 -15.19
N LEU A 199 -24.93 5.89 -14.05
CA LEU A 199 -23.47 6.00 -13.97
C LEU A 199 -22.77 4.66 -14.20
N VAL A 200 -23.52 3.55 -14.18
CA VAL A 200 -22.96 2.21 -14.42
C VAL A 200 -22.93 1.96 -15.92
N VAL A 201 -21.76 1.62 -16.42
CA VAL A 201 -21.53 1.16 -17.78
C VAL A 201 -21.34 -0.35 -17.76
N GLU A 202 -21.58 -1.03 -18.88
CA GLU A 202 -21.31 -2.48 -19.02
C GLU A 202 -21.95 -3.37 -17.94
N ALA A 203 -23.16 -3.02 -17.47
CA ALA A 203 -23.85 -3.76 -16.42
C ALA A 203 -24.03 -5.25 -16.76
N GLU A 204 -24.10 -5.60 -18.05
CA GLU A 204 -24.15 -6.97 -18.56
C GLU A 204 -22.88 -7.80 -18.31
N LYS A 205 -21.73 -7.17 -18.09
CA LYS A 205 -20.48 -7.88 -17.73
C LYS A 205 -20.42 -8.26 -16.25
N THR A 206 -21.25 -7.63 -15.41
CA THR A 206 -21.21 -7.88 -13.97
C THR A 206 -21.86 -9.22 -13.62
N THR A 207 -21.08 -10.09 -12.97
CA THR A 207 -21.60 -11.30 -12.33
C THR A 207 -21.60 -11.12 -10.81
N VAL A 208 -22.73 -11.42 -10.18
CA VAL A 208 -22.86 -11.40 -8.72
C VAL A 208 -22.45 -12.74 -8.13
N LEU A 209 -21.33 -12.77 -7.43
CA LEU A 209 -20.71 -13.99 -6.90
C LEU A 209 -20.89 -14.07 -5.38
N VAL A 210 -21.01 -15.29 -4.85
CA VAL A 210 -20.82 -15.53 -3.42
C VAL A 210 -19.31 -15.60 -3.18
N SER A 211 -18.76 -14.60 -2.51
CA SER A 211 -17.31 -14.46 -2.31
C SER A 211 -16.82 -15.09 -1.03
N ALA A 212 -17.67 -15.22 -0.01
CA ALA A 212 -17.32 -15.81 1.28
C ALA A 212 -18.59 -16.25 2.02
N LEU A 213 -18.41 -17.22 2.93
CA LEU A 213 -19.37 -17.54 3.98
C LEU A 213 -18.86 -16.89 5.27
N THR A 214 -19.69 -16.10 5.94
CA THR A 214 -19.35 -15.32 7.14
C THR A 214 -20.05 -15.91 8.37
N ALA A 215 -19.81 -15.35 9.55
CA ALA A 215 -20.49 -15.80 10.77
C ALA A 215 -22.02 -15.61 10.73
N ASN A 216 -22.48 -14.54 10.06
CA ASN A 216 -23.89 -14.13 10.05
C ASN A 216 -24.58 -14.32 8.68
N GLY A 217 -23.87 -14.80 7.65
CA GLY A 217 -24.48 -14.95 6.33
C GLY A 217 -23.53 -15.31 5.20
N MET A 218 -23.90 -14.90 3.99
CA MET A 218 -23.15 -15.08 2.76
C MET A 218 -22.77 -13.71 2.18
N LEU A 219 -21.50 -13.52 1.87
CA LEU A 219 -21.01 -12.27 1.30
C LEU A 219 -21.14 -12.31 -0.23
N LEU A 220 -22.05 -11.51 -0.77
CA LEU A 220 -22.18 -11.29 -2.20
C LEU A 220 -21.19 -10.21 -2.66
N LYS A 221 -20.42 -10.49 -3.71
CA LYS A 221 -19.45 -9.57 -4.31
C LYS A 221 -19.73 -9.41 -5.79
N PHE A 222 -19.71 -8.17 -6.25
CA PHE A 222 -19.90 -7.83 -7.66
C PHE A 222 -19.10 -6.58 -8.04
N ALA A 223 -18.82 -6.43 -9.33
CA ALA A 223 -18.12 -5.28 -9.87
C ALA A 223 -19.11 -4.23 -10.39
N VAL A 224 -18.84 -2.96 -10.11
CA VAL A 224 -19.53 -1.81 -10.67
C VAL A 224 -18.57 -1.14 -11.64
N TYR A 225 -18.90 -1.18 -12.93
CA TYR A 225 -18.11 -0.55 -13.98
C TYR A 225 -18.65 0.87 -14.23
N THR A 226 -17.77 1.86 -14.28
CA THR A 226 -18.10 3.29 -14.47
C THR A 226 -17.11 3.92 -15.45
N ARG A 227 -17.38 5.11 -16.01
CA ARG A 227 -16.47 5.75 -16.98
C ARG A 227 -15.18 6.25 -16.32
N ASP A 228 -15.28 6.75 -15.10
CA ASP A 228 -14.12 7.24 -14.36
C ASP A 228 -14.26 7.01 -12.84
N ILE A 229 -13.17 7.23 -12.12
CA ILE A 229 -13.07 6.99 -10.68
C ILE A 229 -14.00 7.88 -9.85
N MET A 230 -14.29 9.11 -10.29
CA MET A 230 -15.16 10.03 -9.56
C MET A 230 -16.62 9.60 -9.68
N GLU A 231 -17.05 9.24 -10.89
CA GLU A 231 -18.37 8.63 -11.12
C GLU A 231 -18.53 7.32 -10.33
N SER A 232 -17.46 6.52 -10.20
CA SER A 232 -17.48 5.27 -9.41
C SER A 232 -17.92 5.48 -7.96
N TYR A 233 -17.41 6.51 -7.28
CA TYR A 233 -17.79 6.77 -5.88
C TYR A 233 -19.28 7.02 -5.74
N LEU A 234 -19.84 7.84 -6.63
CA LEU A 234 -21.26 8.19 -6.62
C LEU A 234 -22.14 6.99 -7.01
N ALA A 235 -21.77 6.27 -8.08
CA ALA A 235 -22.48 5.07 -8.53
C ALA A 235 -22.51 4.00 -7.43
N CYS A 236 -21.38 3.72 -6.79
CA CYS A 236 -21.29 2.73 -5.72
C CYS A 236 -22.10 3.15 -4.48
N SER A 237 -22.21 4.46 -4.20
CA SER A 237 -23.09 4.97 -3.14
C SER A 237 -24.57 4.72 -3.46
N ASN A 238 -25.01 5.13 -4.66
CA ASN A 238 -26.39 4.96 -5.13
C ASN A 238 -26.79 3.48 -5.16
N VAL A 239 -25.93 2.62 -5.69
CA VAL A 239 -26.17 1.16 -5.74
C VAL A 239 -26.36 0.59 -4.34
N ARG A 240 -25.52 0.96 -3.35
CA ARG A 240 -25.67 0.48 -1.98
C ARG A 240 -26.99 0.92 -1.35
N GLN A 241 -27.37 2.19 -1.52
CA GLN A 241 -28.64 2.70 -1.01
C GLN A 241 -29.84 1.98 -1.63
N ARG A 242 -29.80 1.77 -2.95
CA ARG A 242 -30.87 1.05 -3.66
C ARG A 242 -30.94 -0.41 -3.24
N ILE A 243 -29.81 -1.09 -3.03
CA ILE A 243 -29.77 -2.47 -2.52
C ILE A 243 -30.51 -2.55 -1.19
N VAL A 244 -30.22 -1.67 -0.23
CA VAL A 244 -30.92 -1.65 1.06
C VAL A 244 -32.43 -1.52 0.86
N SER A 245 -32.87 -0.57 0.03
CA SER A 245 -34.31 -0.34 -0.20
C SER A 245 -35.02 -1.46 -0.96
N GLU A 246 -34.36 -2.10 -1.93
CA GLU A 246 -34.97 -3.16 -2.74
C GLU A 246 -34.89 -4.52 -2.05
N PHE A 247 -33.87 -4.76 -1.22
CA PHE A 247 -33.79 -5.96 -0.40
C PHE A 247 -34.88 -5.96 0.67
N ASP A 248 -35.14 -4.81 1.30
CA ASP A 248 -36.23 -4.63 2.26
C ASP A 248 -37.59 -4.97 1.62
N LYS A 249 -37.90 -4.41 0.44
CA LYS A 249 -39.12 -4.73 -0.32
C LYS A 249 -39.23 -6.20 -0.73
N ALA A 250 -38.08 -6.85 -0.97
CA ALA A 250 -38.01 -8.24 -1.41
C ALA A 250 -37.94 -9.24 -0.24
N GLU A 251 -38.04 -8.76 1.01
CA GLU A 251 -37.88 -9.56 2.23
C GLU A 251 -36.53 -10.30 2.30
N ILE A 252 -35.49 -9.69 1.74
CA ILE A 252 -34.11 -10.19 1.83
C ILE A 252 -33.45 -9.53 3.04
N LEU A 253 -33.13 -10.33 4.05
CA LEU A 253 -32.52 -9.86 5.28
C LEU A 253 -31.02 -9.58 5.09
N ILE A 254 -30.62 -8.34 5.36
CA ILE A 254 -29.21 -7.98 5.57
C ILE A 254 -28.92 -8.21 7.05
N PRO A 255 -28.06 -9.18 7.41
CA PRO A 255 -27.91 -9.60 8.79
C PRO A 255 -27.22 -8.50 9.62
N TYR A 256 -27.73 -8.27 10.82
CA TYR A 256 -26.98 -7.61 11.88
C TYR A 256 -26.01 -8.61 12.51
N ASN A 257 -25.04 -8.13 13.26
CA ASN A 257 -24.18 -9.03 14.01
C ASN A 257 -25.00 -9.76 15.09
N THR A 258 -25.10 -11.09 14.99
CA THR A 258 -25.87 -11.91 15.93
C THR A 258 -24.94 -12.66 16.87
N VAL A 259 -25.30 -12.73 18.15
CA VAL A 259 -24.63 -13.56 19.15
C VAL A 259 -25.64 -14.59 19.63
N THR A 260 -25.39 -15.86 19.35
CA THR A 260 -26.20 -16.95 19.90
C THR A 260 -25.84 -17.14 21.36
N ILE A 261 -26.80 -16.93 22.26
CA ILE A 261 -26.67 -17.26 23.68
C ILE A 261 -27.33 -18.62 23.89
N ASP A 262 -26.54 -19.64 24.19
CA ASP A 262 -27.08 -20.92 24.62
C ASP A 262 -27.60 -20.79 26.05
N ALA A 263 -28.92 -20.89 26.23
CA ALA A 263 -29.56 -20.76 27.53
C ALA A 263 -29.19 -21.90 28.50
N GLN A 264 -28.64 -23.02 28.00
CA GLN A 264 -28.20 -24.12 28.86
C GLN A 264 -27.00 -23.71 29.73
N ASP A 265 -26.07 -22.91 29.21
CA ASP A 265 -24.94 -22.41 30.00
C ASP A 265 -25.39 -21.39 31.06
N ALA A 266 -26.36 -20.53 30.73
CA ALA A 266 -26.90 -19.55 31.68
C ALA A 266 -27.67 -20.20 32.84
N ILE A 267 -28.47 -21.23 32.56
CA ILE A 267 -29.21 -21.98 33.58
C ILE A 267 -28.24 -22.79 34.45
N VAL A 268 -27.23 -23.45 33.87
CA VAL A 268 -26.21 -24.21 34.60
C VAL A 268 -25.40 -23.28 35.52
N GLN A 269 -24.98 -22.11 35.03
CA GLN A 269 -24.26 -21.13 35.85
C GLN A 269 -25.11 -20.56 36.98
N SER A 270 -26.38 -20.21 36.71
CA SER A 270 -27.30 -19.73 37.76
C SER A 270 -27.53 -20.79 38.84
N THR A 271 -27.65 -22.06 38.44
CA THR A 271 -27.89 -23.19 39.34
C THR A 271 -26.65 -23.51 40.18
N GLN A 272 -25.45 -23.50 39.59
CA GLN A 272 -24.19 -23.67 40.31
C GLN A 272 -23.93 -22.51 41.29
N MET A 273 -24.27 -21.28 40.92
CA MET A 273 -24.14 -20.11 41.78
C MET A 273 -25.13 -20.18 42.96
N GLN A 274 -26.36 -20.66 42.73
CA GLN A 274 -27.35 -20.90 43.78
C GLN A 274 -26.90 -22.01 44.74
N MET A 275 -26.35 -23.11 44.22
CA MET A 275 -25.81 -24.22 45.02
C MET A 275 -24.63 -23.76 45.88
N ALA A 276 -23.69 -23.00 45.30
CA ALA A 276 -22.56 -22.43 46.04
C ALA A 276 -22.98 -21.42 47.11
N MET A 277 -24.02 -20.61 46.85
CA MET A 277 -24.60 -19.71 47.85
C MET A 277 -25.27 -20.46 49.01
N ASN A 278 -25.97 -21.57 48.71
CA ASN A 278 -26.61 -22.40 49.74
C ASN A 278 -25.57 -23.14 50.60
N GLU A 279 -24.54 -23.72 49.99
CA GLU A 279 -23.43 -24.37 50.73
C GLU A 279 -22.68 -23.37 51.63
N ALA A 280 -22.47 -22.13 51.16
CA ALA A 280 -21.83 -21.08 51.95
C ALA A 280 -22.71 -20.59 53.12
N GLN A 281 -24.03 -20.73 53.04
CA GLN A 281 -24.96 -20.45 54.14
C GLN A 281 -24.98 -21.59 55.16
N GLU A 282 -24.91 -22.84 54.70
CA GLU A 282 -24.91 -24.03 55.56
C GLU A 282 -23.62 -24.13 56.40
N GLN A 283 -22.48 -23.75 55.85
CA GLN A 283 -21.20 -23.69 56.59
C GLN A 283 -21.10 -22.56 57.62
N LYS A 284 -22.00 -21.56 57.57
CA LYS A 284 -22.08 -20.46 58.56
C LYS A 284 -23.06 -20.72 59.70
N ALA A 285 -23.79 -21.84 59.68
CA ALA A 285 -24.67 -22.22 60.78
C ALA A 285 -23.82 -22.63 62.01
N PRO A 286 -23.99 -22.00 63.19
CA PRO A 286 -23.23 -22.34 64.38
C PRO A 286 -23.58 -23.77 64.86
N PRO A 287 -22.61 -24.56 65.36
CA PRO A 287 -22.87 -25.93 65.78
C PRO A 287 -23.91 -25.98 66.91
N GLU A 288 -24.96 -26.79 66.73
CA GLU A 288 -25.93 -27.11 67.76
C GLU A 288 -25.22 -27.70 68.98
N ASN A 289 -25.23 -26.97 70.09
CA ASN A 289 -24.66 -27.40 71.35
C ASN A 289 -25.67 -28.34 72.05
N PRO A 290 -25.31 -29.56 72.47
CA PRO A 290 -26.27 -30.48 73.10
C PRO A 290 -26.69 -29.96 74.47
N VAL A 291 -28.00 -29.76 74.68
CA VAL A 291 -28.55 -29.34 75.98
C VAL A 291 -28.61 -30.55 76.90
N GLU A 292 -27.79 -30.55 77.97
CA GLU A 292 -27.90 -31.49 79.08
C GLU A 292 -29.28 -31.36 79.76
N GLY A 293 -29.98 -32.48 79.91
CA GLY A 293 -31.33 -32.55 80.45
C GLY A 293 -31.39 -32.24 81.94
N PHE A 294 -32.13 -31.19 82.30
CA PHE A 294 -32.65 -31.01 83.64
C PHE A 294 -34.02 -31.68 83.76
N GLU A 295 -34.08 -32.66 84.65
CA GLU A 295 -35.26 -33.37 85.12
C GLU A 295 -35.96 -32.54 86.20
N LYS A 296 -37.30 -32.39 86.13
CA LYS A 296 -38.27 -32.71 87.22
C LYS A 296 -39.69 -32.18 86.97
N ASP A 297 -40.60 -33.17 86.98
CA ASP A 297 -41.84 -33.25 87.75
C ASP A 297 -43.06 -32.35 87.46
N HIS A 298 -44.05 -33.02 86.86
CA HIS A 298 -45.44 -33.16 87.32
C HIS A 298 -46.24 -31.91 87.71
N TYR A 299 -47.22 -31.54 86.86
CA TYR A 299 -48.58 -31.22 87.34
C TYR A 299 -49.64 -31.74 86.36
N LEU A 300 -50.75 -32.19 86.97
CA LEU A 300 -51.76 -33.12 86.47
C LEU A 300 -52.73 -32.50 85.47
N ALA A 301 -53.23 -33.35 84.57
CA ALA A 301 -54.30 -33.07 83.64
C ALA A 301 -55.70 -33.29 84.22
N ARG A 302 -56.65 -32.63 83.56
CA ARG A 302 -58.09 -32.91 83.37
C ARG A 302 -59.08 -32.40 84.43
N PRO A 303 -60.38 -32.28 84.04
CA PRO A 303 -60.98 -32.35 82.69
C PRO A 303 -61.91 -31.18 82.37
N GLU A 304 -62.32 -31.02 81.11
CA GLU A 304 -63.71 -30.62 80.87
C GLU A 304 -64.25 -31.04 79.50
N GLU A 305 -65.55 -31.27 79.52
CA GLU A 305 -66.38 -32.02 78.58
C GLU A 305 -66.77 -31.26 77.31
N LYS A 306 -66.78 -32.05 76.22
CA LYS A 306 -67.65 -32.13 75.03
C LYS A 306 -68.30 -30.91 74.36
N PRO A 307 -68.51 -31.02 73.03
CA PRO A 307 -68.71 -29.92 72.09
C PRO A 307 -70.19 -29.69 71.75
N GLU A 308 -70.53 -28.55 71.15
CA GLU A 308 -71.60 -28.48 70.15
C GLU A 308 -71.43 -27.33 69.14
N PRO A 309 -72.02 -27.43 67.93
CA PRO A 309 -71.64 -26.69 66.75
C PRO A 309 -72.65 -25.60 66.32
N GLY A 310 -72.13 -24.63 65.56
CA GLY A 310 -72.88 -23.89 64.53
C GLY A 310 -73.63 -22.63 64.98
N LYS A 311 -73.32 -21.50 64.35
CA LYS A 311 -74.25 -20.81 63.43
C LYS A 311 -73.61 -19.55 62.84
N GLU A 312 -74.00 -19.33 61.60
CA GLU A 312 -73.78 -18.17 60.73
C GLU A 312 -74.19 -16.85 61.41
N ALA A 313 -73.55 -15.74 61.04
CA ALA A 313 -74.19 -14.64 60.30
C ALA A 313 -73.41 -13.32 60.43
N GLN A 314 -73.40 -12.60 59.30
CA GLN A 314 -73.09 -11.18 59.05
C GLN A 314 -71.62 -10.83 58.75
#